data_AF-A0A6F7WG87-F1
#
_entry.id   AF-A0A6F7WG87-F1
#
_cell.length_a   1.000
_cell.length_b   1.000
_cell.length_c   1.000
_cell.angle_alpha   90.00
_cell.angle_beta   90.00
_cell.angle_gamma   90.00
#
_symmetry.space_group_name_H-M   'P 1'
#
loop_
_entity.id
_entity.type
_entity.pdbx_description
1 polymer ?
#
loop_
_entity_poly.entity_id
_entity_poly.type
_entity_poly.pdbx_seq_one_letter_code
_entity_poly.pdbx_strand_id
1 'polypeptide(L)' 'MGAGLGIALLGSLMAAVYSHTFALPPTTEAAVPDKASDSIGEAVSLAHKAQTDVGQAITAAAKEAFIHAYRVTAMSAR' A
#
# COMPACT_ATOMS: atom_id res chain seq x y z
N MET A 1 27.76 2.79 -9.09
CA MET A 1 26.87 2.88 -7.92
C MET A 1 25.72 3.89 -8.13
N GLY A 2 25.14 3.97 -9.33
CA GLY A 2 24.05 4.93 -9.62
C GLY A 2 22.66 4.29 -9.68
N ALA A 3 22.56 3.12 -10.33
CA ALA A 3 21.28 2.43 -10.52
C ALA A 3 20.68 1.89 -9.20
N GLY A 4 21.50 1.38 -8.27
CA GLY A 4 21.01 0.82 -7.01
C GLY A 4 20.37 1.85 -6.06
N LEU A 5 20.94 3.06 -6.01
CA LEU A 5 20.37 4.17 -5.23
C LEU A 5 19.06 4.68 -5.84
N GLY A 6 18.97 4.77 -7.17
CA GLY A 6 17.72 5.14 -7.84
C GLY A 6 16.59 4.15 -7.58
N ILE A 7 16.87 2.86 -7.64
CA ILE A 7 15.88 1.80 -7.34
C ILE A 7 15.45 1.85 -5.86
N ALA A 8 16.39 2.05 -4.93
CA ALA A 8 16.08 2.15 -3.51
C ALA A 8 15.21 3.38 -3.21
N LEU A 9 15.53 4.55 -3.79
CA LEU A 9 14.76 5.77 -3.62
C LEU A 9 13.35 5.66 -4.20
N LEU A 10 13.20 5.07 -5.40
CA LEU A 10 11.88 4.78 -5.96
C LEU A 10 11.10 3.81 -5.06
N GLY A 11 11.74 2.76 -4.54
CA GLY A 11 11.12 1.82 -3.61
C GLY A 11 10.65 2.49 -2.31
N SER A 12 11.47 3.36 -1.72
CA SER A 12 11.12 4.12 -0.51
C SER A 12 10.01 5.14 -0.76
N LEU A 13 10.04 5.86 -1.89
CA LEU A 13 8.97 6.78 -2.27
C LEU A 13 7.64 6.03 -2.46
N MET A 14 7.70 4.88 -3.14
CA MET A 14 6.53 4.06 -3.39
C MET A 14 5.91 3.55 -2.08
N ALA A 15 6.75 3.08 -1.14
CA ALA A 15 6.32 2.67 0.21
C ALA A 15 5.71 3.84 1.02
N ALA A 16 6.35 5.01 1.01
CA ALA A 16 5.86 6.18 1.73
C ALA A 16 4.52 6.68 1.17
N VAL A 17 4.37 6.75 -0.16
CA VAL A 17 3.10 7.16 -0.79
C VAL A 17 2.01 6.13 -0.52
N TYR A 18 2.31 4.83 -0.61
CA TYR A 18 1.36 3.76 -0.28
C TYR A 18 0.83 3.89 1.15
N SER A 19 1.72 4.07 2.12
CA SER A 19 1.35 4.18 3.53
C SER A 19 0.45 5.40 3.81
N HIS A 20 0.70 6.52 3.11
CA HIS A 20 -0.09 7.74 3.25
C HIS A 20 -1.43 7.71 2.50
N THR A 21 -1.57 6.90 1.44
CA THR A 21 -2.84 6.79 0.69
C THR A 21 -3.69 5.58 1.07
N PHE A 22 -3.15 4.67 1.87
CA PHE A 22 -3.92 3.56 2.41
C PHE A 22 -4.96 4.08 3.41
N ALA A 23 -6.23 4.09 2.99
CA ALA A 23 -7.37 4.47 3.82
C ALA A 23 -8.41 3.35 3.81
N LEU A 24 -8.81 2.90 4.99
CA LEU A 24 -9.87 1.91 5.16
C LEU A 24 -11.18 2.59 5.54
N PRO A 25 -12.33 2.02 5.16
CA PRO A 25 -13.61 2.49 5.69
C PRO A 25 -13.64 2.32 7.22
N PRO A 26 -14.23 3.26 7.97
CA PRO A 26 -14.23 3.25 9.44
C PRO A 26 -14.91 2.01 10.05
N THR A 27 -15.79 1.34 9.29
CA THR A 27 -16.40 0.05 9.68
C THR A 27 -15.40 -1.10 9.76
N THR A 28 -14.25 -0.95 9.11
CA THR A 28 -13.21 -1.98 8.96
C THR A 28 -11.93 -1.62 9.71
N GLU A 29 -11.72 -0.32 9.98
CA GLU A 29 -10.56 0.25 10.65
C GLU A 29 -10.32 -0.36 12.05
N ALA A 30 -11.38 -0.65 12.81
CA ALA A 30 -11.27 -1.27 14.13
C ALA A 30 -10.77 -2.73 14.11
N ALA A 31 -10.84 -3.40 12.95
CA ALA A 31 -10.47 -4.80 12.78
C ALA A 31 -9.11 -5.00 12.10
N VAL A 32 -8.51 -3.93 11.57
CA VAL A 32 -7.29 -4.02 10.75
C VAL A 32 -6.08 -3.51 11.51
N PRO A 33 -5.10 -4.37 11.82
CA PRO A 33 -3.85 -3.93 12.43
C PRO A 33 -3.08 -2.96 11.52
N ASP A 34 -2.40 -2.00 12.15
CA ASP A 34 -1.53 -0.96 11.53
C ASP A 34 -0.52 -1.51 10.49
N LYS A 35 -0.24 -2.81 10.49
CA LYS A 35 0.67 -3.45 9.53
C LYS A 35 0.15 -3.43 8.08
N ALA A 36 -1.13 -3.18 7.84
CA ALA A 36 -1.68 -3.15 6.48
C ALA A 36 -1.24 -1.91 5.67
N SER A 37 -0.99 -0.79 6.35
CA SER A 37 -0.46 0.43 5.71
C SER A 37 1.06 0.37 5.50
N ASP A 38 1.78 -0.52 6.19
CA ASP A 38 3.25 -0.66 6.05
C ASP A 38 3.65 -1.19 4.66
N SER A 39 2.90 -2.15 4.11
CA SER A 39 3.14 -2.65 2.76
C SER A 39 1.93 -3.33 2.13
N ILE A 40 1.91 -3.37 0.79
CA ILE A 40 0.92 -4.15 0.05
C ILE A 40 0.98 -5.66 0.36
N GLY A 41 2.17 -6.19 0.66
CA GLY A 41 2.35 -7.60 1.00
C GLY A 41 1.68 -7.96 2.31
N GLU A 42 1.87 -7.13 3.33
CA GLU A 42 1.20 -7.28 4.63
C GLU A 42 -0.32 -7.08 4.50
N ALA A 43 -0.78 -6.09 3.71
CA ALA A 43 -2.20 -5.88 3.45
C ALA A 43 -2.87 -7.09 2.79
N VAL A 44 -2.26 -7.68 1.76
CA VAL A 44 -2.79 -8.87 1.08
C VAL A 44 -2.76 -10.09 2.01
N SER A 45 -1.70 -10.26 2.80
CA SER A 45 -1.57 -11.34 3.78
C SER A 45 -2.64 -11.24 4.88
N LEU A 46 -2.95 -10.01 5.31
CA LEU A 46 -4.03 -9.73 6.25
C LEU A 46 -5.41 -9.95 5.62
N ALA A 47 -5.61 -9.50 4.38
CA ALA A 47 -6.86 -9.72 3.65
C ALA A 47 -7.20 -11.21 3.50
N HIS A 48 -6.17 -12.06 3.34
CA HIS A 48 -6.34 -13.51 3.25
C HIS A 48 -6.73 -14.17 4.58
N LYS A 49 -6.40 -13.53 5.71
CA LYS A 49 -6.74 -14.00 7.06
C LYS A 49 -8.04 -13.41 7.60
N ALA A 50 -8.55 -12.36 6.96
CA ALA A 50 -9.76 -11.67 7.37
C ALA A 50 -11.03 -12.36 6.85
N GLN A 51 -12.18 -12.02 7.46
CA GLN A 51 -13.49 -12.39 6.90
C GLN A 51 -13.65 -11.78 5.50
N THR A 52 -14.36 -12.47 4.61
CA THR A 52 -14.43 -12.18 3.17
C THR A 52 -14.67 -10.70 2.86
N ASP A 53 -15.63 -10.06 3.52
CA ASP A 53 -15.99 -8.65 3.26
C ASP A 53 -14.87 -7.67 3.69
N VAL A 54 -14.23 -7.95 4.83
CA VAL A 54 -13.09 -7.18 5.34
C VAL A 54 -11.87 -7.38 4.45
N GLY A 55 -11.60 -8.62 4.04
CA GLY A 55 -10.49 -8.92 3.12
C GLY A 55 -10.64 -8.24 1.76
N GLN A 56 -11.87 -8.15 1.24
CA GLN A 56 -12.17 -7.42 0.02
C GLN A 56 -11.92 -5.91 0.17
N ALA A 57 -12.36 -5.31 1.28
CA ALA A 57 -12.13 -3.90 1.58
C ALA A 57 -10.63 -3.58 1.68
N ILE A 58 -9.85 -4.42 2.39
CA ILE A 58 -8.39 -4.27 2.50
C ILE A 58 -7.72 -4.39 1.13
N THR A 59 -8.12 -5.39 0.33
CA THR A 59 -7.54 -5.61 -1.01
C THR A 59 -7.84 -4.44 -1.94
N ALA A 60 -9.05 -3.88 -1.89
CA ALA A 60 -9.44 -2.72 -2.68
C ALA A 60 -8.61 -1.48 -2.30
N ALA A 61 -8.52 -1.17 -1.00
CA ALA A 61 -7.72 -0.05 -0.50
C ALA A 61 -6.24 -0.19 -0.86
N ALA A 62 -5.66 -1.38 -0.67
CA ALA A 62 -4.26 -1.64 -1.00
C ALA A 62 -3.98 -1.46 -2.51
N LYS A 63 -4.91 -1.88 -3.37
CA LYS A 63 -4.78 -1.73 -4.82
C LYS A 63 -4.85 -0.27 -5.25
N GLU A 64 -5.76 0.52 -4.68
CA GLU A 64 -5.85 1.97 -4.97
C GLU A 64 -4.60 2.71 -4.51
N ALA A 65 -4.15 2.46 -3.28
CA ALA A 65 -2.92 3.05 -2.73
C ALA A 65 -1.70 2.72 -3.61
N PHE A 66 -1.59 1.48 -4.07
CA PHE A 66 -0.52 1.04 -4.97
C PHE A 66 -0.55 1.75 -6.33
N ILE A 67 -1.72 1.83 -6.97
CA ILE A 67 -1.88 2.51 -8.27
C ILE A 67 -1.53 4.00 -8.13
N HIS A 68 -1.93 4.64 -7.02
CA HIS A 68 -1.58 6.02 -6.74
C HIS A 68 -0.06 6.20 -6.57
N ALA A 69 0.56 5.38 -5.72
CA ALA A 69 2.00 5.40 -5.51
C ALA A 69 2.78 5.13 -6.80
N TYR A 70 2.30 4.21 -7.65
CA TYR A 70 2.89 3.95 -8.97
C TYR A 70 2.80 5.17 -9.90
N ARG A 71 1.64 5.84 -9.96
CA ARG A 71 1.43 7.05 -10.75
C ARG A 71 2.34 8.20 -10.32
N VAL A 72 2.44 8.45 -9.00
CA VAL A 72 3.32 9.48 -8.44
C VAL A 72 4.78 9.18 -8.80
N THR A 73 5.20 7.93 -8.63
CA THR A 73 6.57 7.50 -8.94
C THR A 73 6.88 7.64 -10.44
N ALA A 74 5.97 7.22 -11.31
CA ALA A 74 6.12 7.35 -12.76
C ALA A 74 6.18 8.82 -13.24
N MET A 75 5.45 9.73 -12.58
CA MET A 75 5.51 11.17 -12.85
C MET A 75 6.84 11.79 -12.39
N SER A 76 7.43 11.28 -11.30
CA SER A 76 8.68 11.80 -10.72
C SER A 76 9.94 11.38 -11.47
N ALA A 77 9.87 10.34 -12.30
CA ALA A 77 11.01 9.80 -13.06
C ALA A 77 11.28 10.55 -14.39
N ARG A 78 10.87 11.82 -14.48
CA ARG A 78 10.91 12.62 -15.72
C ARG A 78 12.17 13.47 -15.84
#